data_AF-A0AAN9DZM2-F1
#
_entry.id   AF-A0AAN9DZM2-F1
#
_cell.length_a   1.000
_cell.length_b   1.000
_cell.length_c   1.000
_cell.angle_alpha   90.00
_cell.angle_beta   90.00
_cell.angle_gamma   90.00
#
_symmetry.space_group_name_H-M   'P 1'
#
loop_
_entity.id
_entity.type
_entity.pdbx_description
1 polymer ?
#
loop_
_entity_poly.entity_id
_entity_poly.type
_entity_poly.pdbx_seq_one_letter_code
_entity_poly.pdbx_strand_id
1 'polypeptide(L)'
;MNRGRPKRYRYAQRWLEHSKRKPEEAMESCFWAEVEDICYETSNNRSSFEDVKERVVELEGQIKSWVDSGELDKDIFVKGSTLVKWWNDLPLQHKQGSCIKDFIQTNVH
;
A
#
# COMPACT_ATOMS: atom_id res chain seq x y z
N MET A 1 9.78 9.20 6.44
CA MET A 1 9.33 8.46 7.65
C MET A 1 10.48 8.21 8.65
N ASN A 2 10.64 9.04 9.70
CA ASN A 2 11.75 8.83 10.68
C ASN A 2 11.39 8.97 12.17
N ARG A 3 10.13 9.30 12.53
CA ARG A 3 9.78 9.62 13.93
C ARG A 3 8.63 8.79 14.54
N GLY A 4 7.88 8.01 13.77
CA GLY A 4 6.72 7.26 14.27
C GLY A 4 6.95 5.77 14.57
N ARG A 5 7.95 5.12 13.95
CA ARG A 5 8.07 3.66 13.95
C ARG A 5 8.74 3.10 15.22
N PRO A 6 8.07 2.27 16.04
CA PRO A 6 8.69 1.68 17.24
C PRO A 6 9.89 0.78 16.93
N LYS A 7 10.89 0.75 17.82
CA LYS A 7 12.14 -0.01 17.63
C LYS A 7 11.92 -1.52 17.46
N ARG A 8 10.93 -2.09 18.15
CA ARG A 8 10.61 -3.54 18.11
C ARG A 8 10.28 -4.05 16.70
N TYR A 9 9.60 -3.24 15.88
CA TYR A 9 9.30 -3.61 14.49
C TYR A 9 10.52 -3.47 13.57
N ARG A 10 11.38 -2.45 13.82
CA ARG A 10 12.62 -2.24 13.04
C ARG A 10 13.63 -3.36 13.19
N TYR A 11 13.86 -3.82 14.42
CA TYR A 11 14.82 -4.91 14.65
C TYR A 11 14.29 -6.24 14.12
N ALA A 12 13.03 -6.61 14.39
CA ALA A 12 12.48 -7.85 13.85
C ALA A 12 12.51 -7.89 12.31
N GLN A 13 12.18 -6.77 11.65
CA GLN A 13 12.30 -6.63 10.18
C GLN A 13 13.73 -6.87 9.69
N ARG A 14 14.71 -6.15 10.24
CA ARG A 14 16.10 -6.28 9.77
C ARG A 14 16.66 -7.69 9.93
N TRP A 15 16.27 -8.37 11.01
CA TRP A 15 16.65 -9.76 11.22
C TRP A 15 16.01 -10.68 10.17
N LEU A 16 14.73 -10.47 9.85
CA LEU A 16 14.02 -11.22 8.83
C LEU A 16 14.61 -10.97 7.43
N GLU A 17 14.84 -9.72 7.04
CA GLU A 17 15.45 -9.33 5.77
C GLU A 17 16.84 -9.94 5.60
N HIS A 18 17.68 -9.86 6.64
CA HIS A 18 19.01 -10.45 6.63
C HIS A 18 18.96 -11.98 6.54
N SER A 19 18.00 -12.63 7.21
CA SER A 19 17.81 -14.09 7.10
C SER A 19 17.36 -14.52 5.71
N LYS A 20 16.51 -13.72 5.04
CA LYS A 20 15.96 -14.00 3.71
C LYS A 20 16.82 -13.41 2.57
N ARG A 21 17.91 -12.69 2.87
CA ARG A 21 18.72 -11.91 1.92
C ARG A 21 17.88 -10.98 1.04
N LYS A 22 16.79 -10.44 1.59
CA LYS A 22 15.98 -9.44 0.89
C LYS A 22 16.67 -8.07 1.00
N PRO A 23 16.58 -7.21 -0.02
CA PRO A 23 16.98 -5.81 0.11
C PRO A 23 16.15 -5.11 1.22
N GLU A 24 16.67 -3.99 1.76
CA GLU A 24 15.96 -3.18 2.76
C GLU A 24 14.74 -2.53 2.06
N GLU A 25 13.63 -3.27 2.02
CA GLU A 25 12.37 -2.85 1.43
C GLU A 25 11.42 -2.32 2.52
N ALA A 26 10.51 -1.45 2.13
CA ALA A 26 9.46 -0.99 3.04
C ALA A 26 8.48 -2.14 3.34
N MET A 27 8.79 -3.03 4.28
CA MET A 27 7.90 -4.13 4.70
C MET A 27 6.45 -3.69 4.93
N GLU A 28 5.52 -4.64 4.84
CA GLU A 28 4.09 -4.53 5.18
C GLU A 28 3.78 -3.73 6.45
N SER A 29 4.65 -3.75 7.44
CA SER A 29 4.47 -2.95 8.65
C SER A 29 4.43 -1.43 8.42
N CYS A 30 4.91 -0.95 7.26
CA CYS A 30 4.82 0.43 6.81
C CYS A 30 3.75 0.62 5.72
N PHE A 31 3.13 -0.46 5.22
CA PHE A 31 2.10 -0.41 4.18
C PHE A 31 0.98 0.56 4.53
N TRP A 32 0.37 0.38 5.72
CA TRP A 32 -0.72 1.25 6.16
C TRP A 32 -0.30 2.70 6.34
N ALA A 33 0.95 2.95 6.74
CA ALA A 33 1.46 4.32 6.88
C ALA A 33 1.57 5.01 5.51
N GLU A 34 2.02 4.29 4.48
CA GLU A 34 2.10 4.83 3.11
C GLU A 34 0.69 5.05 2.52
N VAL A 35 -0.24 4.10 2.72
CA VAL A 35 -1.65 4.24 2.30
C VAL A 35 -2.30 5.46 2.97
N GLU A 36 -2.09 5.63 4.27
CA GLU A 36 -2.63 6.77 5.03
C GLU A 36 -2.02 8.10 4.59
N ASP A 37 -0.71 8.15 4.35
CA ASP A 37 -0.03 9.36 3.87
C ASP A 37 -0.58 9.77 2.48
N ILE A 38 -0.72 8.83 1.55
CA ILE A 38 -1.28 9.12 0.22
C ILE A 38 -2.76 9.52 0.32
N CYS A 39 -3.53 8.83 1.16
CA CYS A 39 -4.94 9.16 1.39
C CYS A 39 -5.09 10.55 2.00
N TYR A 40 -4.22 10.93 2.93
CA TYR A 40 -4.22 12.26 3.53
C TYR A 40 -3.83 13.35 2.53
N GLU A 41 -2.79 13.13 1.74
CA GLU A 41 -2.33 14.10 0.73
C GLU A 41 -3.37 14.33 -0.38
N THR A 42 -4.05 13.26 -0.80
CA THR A 42 -5.12 13.32 -1.83
C THR A 42 -6.42 13.91 -1.30
N SER A 43 -6.87 13.53 -0.09
CA SER A 43 -8.12 14.05 0.50
C SER A 43 -8.02 15.52 0.91
N ASN A 44 -6.85 15.98 1.35
CA ASN A 44 -6.66 17.35 1.82
C ASN A 44 -6.31 18.33 0.69
N ASN A 45 -6.42 17.90 -0.58
CA ASN A 45 -6.11 18.68 -1.79
C ASN A 45 -4.71 19.34 -1.74
N ARG A 46 -3.79 18.73 -0.98
CA ARG A 46 -2.47 19.29 -0.69
C ARG A 46 -1.51 19.08 -1.85
N SER A 47 -1.75 18.00 -2.60
CA SER A 47 -0.97 17.55 -3.74
C SER A 47 -1.94 17.13 -4.85
N SER A 48 -1.62 17.42 -6.11
CA SER A 48 -2.43 16.94 -7.22
C SER A 48 -2.29 15.42 -7.36
N PHE A 49 -3.26 14.76 -8.01
CA PHE A 49 -3.14 13.33 -8.29
C PHE A 49 -1.85 13.02 -9.08
N GLU A 50 -1.41 13.92 -9.96
CA GLU A 50 -0.20 13.73 -10.76
C GLU A 50 1.07 13.69 -9.89
N ASP A 51 1.10 14.43 -8.78
CA ASP A 51 2.24 14.47 -7.85
C ASP A 51 2.37 13.18 -7.03
N VAL A 52 1.25 12.52 -6.74
CA VAL A 52 1.22 11.26 -5.98
C VAL A 52 1.17 10.02 -6.88
N LYS A 53 0.90 10.17 -8.17
CA LYS A 53 0.70 9.08 -9.12
C LYS A 53 1.86 8.08 -9.15
N GLU A 54 3.10 8.57 -9.11
CA GLU A 54 4.29 7.71 -9.08
C GLU A 54 4.32 6.84 -7.82
N ARG A 55 4.08 7.45 -6.65
CA ARG A 55 3.98 6.73 -5.36
C ARG A 55 2.83 5.74 -5.35
N VAL A 56 1.69 6.10 -5.97
CA VAL A 56 0.55 5.20 -6.11
C VAL A 56 0.92 3.98 -6.94
N VAL A 57 1.53 4.17 -8.11
CA VAL A 57 1.96 3.05 -8.98
C VAL A 57 3.00 2.17 -8.28
N GLU A 58 3.94 2.75 -7.55
CA GLU A 58 4.91 2.01 -6.75
C GLU A 58 4.21 1.18 -5.65
N LEU A 59 3.28 1.80 -4.91
CA LEU A 59 2.50 1.12 -3.87
C LEU A 59 1.66 -0.01 -4.45
N GLU A 60 1.03 0.17 -5.61
CA GLU A 60 0.28 -0.88 -6.30
C GLU A 60 1.19 -2.07 -6.68
N GLY A 61 2.41 -1.79 -7.17
CA GLY A 61 3.42 -2.81 -7.46
C GLY A 61 3.86 -3.59 -6.22
N GLN A 62 4.07 -2.88 -5.11
CA GLN A 62 4.41 -3.51 -3.81
C GLN A 62 3.25 -4.35 -3.26
N ILE A 63 2.01 -3.86 -3.35
CA ILE A 63 0.82 -4.63 -2.96
C ILE A 63 0.76 -5.94 -3.73
N LYS A 64 0.96 -5.88 -5.06
CA LYS A 64 0.94 -7.08 -5.88
C LYS A 64 2.03 -8.08 -5.48
N SER A 65 3.25 -7.63 -5.25
CA SER A 65 4.35 -8.51 -4.83
C SER A 65 4.13 -9.13 -3.45
N TRP A 66 3.52 -8.41 -2.50
CA TRP A 66 3.17 -8.93 -1.18
C TRP A 66 2.00 -9.92 -1.22
N VAL A 67 1.01 -9.69 -2.08
CA VAL A 67 -0.08 -10.66 -2.30
C VAL A 67 0.47 -11.93 -2.96
N ASP A 68 1.33 -11.80 -3.98
CA ASP A 68 1.94 -12.95 -4.67
C ASP A 68 2.89 -13.75 -3.76
N SER A 69 3.59 -13.07 -2.84
CA SER A 69 4.45 -13.71 -1.84
C SER A 69 3.70 -14.25 -0.61
N GLY A 70 2.39 -14.00 -0.51
CA GLY A 70 1.55 -14.42 0.61
C GLY A 70 1.89 -13.71 1.93
N GLU A 71 2.59 -12.58 1.86
CA GLU A 71 2.83 -11.74 3.03
C GLU A 71 1.52 -10.98 3.36
N LEU A 72 0.81 -10.43 2.35
CA LEU A 72 -0.44 -9.70 2.54
C LEU A 72 -1.67 -10.61 2.38
N ASP A 73 -2.55 -10.56 3.37
CA ASP A 73 -3.83 -11.26 3.33
C ASP A 73 -4.85 -10.52 2.43
N LYS A 74 -5.73 -11.28 1.77
CA LYS A 74 -6.76 -10.76 0.85
C LYS A 74 -7.83 -9.94 1.59
N ASP A 75 -7.91 -10.08 2.91
CA ASP A 75 -8.81 -9.35 3.79
C ASP A 75 -8.60 -7.82 3.76
N ILE A 76 -7.46 -7.34 3.27
CA ILE A 76 -7.22 -5.89 3.10
C ILE A 76 -8.10 -5.26 2.03
N PHE A 77 -8.60 -6.06 1.09
CA PHE A 77 -9.44 -5.62 -0.04
C PHE A 77 -10.94 -5.69 0.26
N VAL A 78 -11.32 -5.89 1.54
CA VAL A 78 -12.72 -5.95 1.95
C VAL A 78 -13.38 -4.56 1.87
N LYS A 79 -14.65 -4.55 1.46
CA LYS A 79 -15.48 -3.34 1.36
C LYS A 79 -15.53 -2.60 2.70
N GLY A 80 -14.98 -1.38 2.73
CA GLY A 80 -14.93 -0.53 3.92
C GLY A 80 -13.54 -0.37 4.55
N SER A 81 -12.57 -1.17 4.10
CA SER A 81 -11.14 -0.98 4.38
C SER A 81 -10.67 0.41 3.97
N THR A 82 -9.71 0.98 4.69
CA THR A 82 -9.10 2.27 4.37
C THR A 82 -8.51 2.27 2.96
N LEU A 83 -7.94 1.13 2.52
CA LEU A 83 -7.44 0.94 1.17
C LEU A 83 -8.55 1.06 0.12
N VAL A 84 -9.70 0.41 0.35
CA VAL A 84 -10.83 0.43 -0.59
C VAL A 84 -11.52 1.79 -0.63
N LYS A 85 -11.61 2.48 0.51
CA LYS A 85 -12.12 3.86 0.56
C LYS A 85 -11.25 4.78 -0.27
N TRP A 86 -9.95 4.78 -0.02
CA TRP A 86 -8.99 5.55 -0.80
C TRP A 86 -9.02 5.19 -2.29
N TRP A 87 -9.08 3.90 -2.62
CA TRP A 87 -9.22 3.42 -4.01
C TRP A 87 -10.45 4.01 -4.72
N ASN A 88 -11.56 4.13 -4.01
CA ASN A 88 -12.78 4.72 -4.55
C ASN A 88 -12.65 6.23 -4.82
N ASP A 89 -11.77 6.92 -4.10
CA ASP A 89 -11.53 8.35 -4.28
C ASP A 89 -10.58 8.67 -5.45
N LEU A 90 -9.87 7.67 -5.98
CA LEU A 90 -8.98 7.86 -7.13
C LEU A 90 -9.75 8.17 -8.45
N PRO A 91 -9.10 8.79 -9.45
CA PRO A 91 -9.70 9.02 -10.76
C PRO A 91 -10.04 7.72 -11.49
N LEU A 92 -11.20 7.66 -12.15
CA LEU A 92 -11.68 6.47 -12.85
C LEU A 92 -10.70 5.96 -13.93
N GLN A 93 -10.01 6.88 -14.61
CA GLN A 93 -9.01 6.57 -15.64
C GLN A 93 -7.83 5.78 -15.08
N HIS A 94 -7.39 6.10 -13.85
CA HIS A 94 -6.30 5.39 -13.19
C HIS A 94 -6.74 4.00 -12.72
N LYS A 95 -7.96 3.89 -12.16
CA LYS A 95 -8.50 2.59 -11.71
C LYS A 95 -8.60 1.56 -12.83
N GLN A 96 -8.79 1.99 -14.08
CA GLN A 96 -8.89 1.08 -15.22
C GLN A 96 -7.56 0.43 -15.59
N GLY A 97 -6.43 1.13 -15.38
CA GLY A 97 -5.08 0.65 -15.72
C GLY A 97 -4.31 0.04 -14.55
N SER A 98 -4.89 0.03 -13.36
CA SER A 98 -4.22 -0.42 -12.15
C SER A 98 -4.16 -1.94 -12.03
N CYS A 99 -3.05 -2.41 -11.48
CA CYS A 99 -2.79 -3.84 -11.26
C CYS A 99 -3.50 -4.41 -10.02
N ILE A 100 -4.08 -3.56 -9.15
CA ILE A 100 -4.82 -3.99 -7.96
C ILE A 100 -6.34 -4.01 -8.13
N LYS A 101 -6.82 -3.53 -9.28
CA LYS A 101 -8.25 -3.49 -9.65
C LYS A 101 -8.92 -4.86 -9.49
N ASP A 102 -8.27 -5.92 -9.97
CA ASP A 102 -8.83 -7.27 -9.96
C ASP A 102 -9.00 -7.79 -8.52
N PHE A 103 -8.09 -7.44 -7.60
CA PHE A 103 -8.19 -7.84 -6.20
C PHE A 103 -9.35 -7.13 -5.46
N ILE A 104 -9.62 -5.87 -5.82
CA ILE A 104 -10.69 -5.08 -5.20
C ILE A 104 -12.07 -5.49 -5.75
N GLN A 105 -12.17 -5.77 -7.05
CA GLN A 105 -13.42 -6.19 -7.68
C GLN A 105 -13.86 -7.61 -7.31
N THR A 106 -12.92 -8.50 -7.00
CA THR A 106 -13.21 -9.90 -6.65
C THR A 106 -13.91 -10.06 -5.30
N ASN A 107 -13.80 -9.08 -4.38
CA ASN A 107 -14.40 -9.13 -3.03
C ASN A 107 -15.81 -8.50 -2.94
N VAL A 108 -16.53 -8.37 -4.06
CA VAL A 108 -17.89 -7.78 -4.13
C VAL A 108 -18.96 -8.86 -4.36
N HIS A 109 -18.76 -10.09 -3.88
CA HIS A 109 -19.79 -11.14 -3.86
C HIS A 109 -20.26 -11.48 -2.46
#